data_AF-A0A1S3MTM0-F1
#
_entry.id   AF-A0A1S3MTM0-F1
#
_cell.length_a   1.000
_cell.length_b   1.000
_cell.length_c   1.000
_cell.angle_alpha   90.00
_cell.angle_beta   90.00
_cell.angle_gamma   90.00
#
_symmetry.space_group_name_H-M   'P 1'
#
loop_
_entity.id
_entity.type
_entity.pdbx_description
1 polymer ?
#
loop_
_entity_poly.entity_id
_entity_poly.type
_entity_poly.pdbx_seq_one_letter_code
_entity_poly.pdbx_strand_id
1 'polypeptide(L)'
;MAASILSAVSAPSLGQKRRASLKKKERRKRKRQALAKAQIRESGENGDDSPPEQDDDDDEEERKAEEERRRLDQEWLEREKLAQQEFRLQWKREDAARKRQEEEEARIKQEWEAQQRREEEEKEQKQQEKRDREEAVQKMLDQAESQLENGGPWRNPEAPDFGTEQDRANCPFFLKTGACRFGDRCSRKHVHPPASPTLMIRGMFATFGMDQRSRDDYDTDACLEHSEEEVQQQFVDFYEDVLPEFRTAGKVVQFKVSCNFEPHLRGNVYVQFDTEEQCREAFMMFNGRWYAGKQLQCEFSPVTRWKTAICGE
;
A
#
# COMPACT_ATOMS: atom_id res chain seq x y z
N MET A 1 24.02 18.50 -12.76
CA MET A 1 25.10 18.30 -13.75
C MET A 1 24.65 17.22 -14.71
N ALA A 2 24.22 17.60 -15.92
CA ALA A 2 23.69 16.69 -16.93
C ALA A 2 24.85 16.12 -17.76
N ALA A 3 24.99 14.80 -17.78
CA ALA A 3 25.92 14.09 -18.67
C ALA A 3 25.12 13.54 -19.87
N SER A 4 25.37 14.09 -21.05
CA SER A 4 24.78 13.64 -22.31
C SER A 4 25.33 12.28 -22.72
N ILE A 5 24.41 11.31 -22.92
CA ILE A 5 24.67 10.00 -23.51
C ILE A 5 24.77 10.19 -25.03
N LEU A 6 25.96 9.97 -25.61
CA LEU A 6 26.14 9.92 -27.07
C LEU A 6 25.80 8.51 -27.57
N SER A 7 24.73 8.41 -28.36
CA SER A 7 24.29 7.19 -29.03
C SER A 7 25.21 6.88 -30.22
N ALA A 8 25.88 5.72 -30.19
CA ALA A 8 26.73 5.24 -31.27
C ALA A 8 25.86 4.76 -32.44
N VAL A 9 25.86 5.53 -33.53
CA VAL A 9 25.13 5.21 -34.76
C VAL A 9 25.84 4.04 -35.47
N SER A 10 25.22 2.87 -35.48
CA SER A 10 25.73 1.68 -36.19
C SER A 10 25.66 1.88 -37.71
N ALA A 11 26.79 1.73 -38.39
CA ALA A 11 26.84 1.73 -39.86
C ALA A 11 26.02 0.56 -40.45
N PRO A 12 25.29 0.76 -41.56
CA PRO A 12 24.43 -0.28 -42.12
C PRO A 12 25.28 -1.44 -42.68
N SER A 13 25.18 -2.61 -42.04
CA SER A 13 25.87 -3.80 -42.50
C SER A 13 25.33 -4.24 -43.87
N LEU A 14 26.17 -4.25 -44.90
CA LEU A 14 25.81 -4.80 -46.21
C LEU A 14 25.59 -6.32 -46.05
N GLY A 15 24.34 -6.76 -46.27
CA GLY A 15 23.94 -8.16 -46.09
C GLY A 15 24.90 -9.15 -46.78
N GLN A 16 25.20 -10.26 -46.11
CA GLN A 16 26.19 -11.28 -46.52
C GLN A 16 26.11 -11.65 -48.02
N LYS A 17 24.90 -11.71 -48.60
CA LYS A 17 24.67 -11.99 -50.02
C LYS A 17 25.28 -10.93 -50.98
N ARG A 18 25.22 -9.64 -50.62
CA ARG A 18 25.83 -8.54 -51.39
C ARG A 18 27.36 -8.58 -51.33
N ARG A 19 27.94 -8.86 -50.16
CA ARG A 19 29.40 -9.04 -50.00
C ARG A 19 29.92 -10.23 -50.80
N ALA A 20 29.21 -11.36 -50.79
CA ALA A 20 29.56 -12.54 -51.59
C ALA A 20 29.48 -12.26 -53.10
N SER A 21 28.47 -11.53 -53.55
CA SER A 21 28.32 -11.12 -54.96
C SER A 21 29.47 -10.24 -55.44
N LEU A 22 29.88 -9.24 -54.63
CA LEU A 22 30.99 -8.36 -54.94
C LEU A 22 32.33 -9.12 -55.01
N LYS A 23 32.60 -10.02 -54.05
CA LYS A 23 33.79 -10.91 -54.09
C LYS A 23 33.81 -11.81 -55.32
N LYS A 24 32.64 -12.35 -55.72
CA LYS A 24 32.53 -13.17 -56.95
C LYS A 24 32.76 -12.35 -58.22
N LYS A 25 32.32 -11.08 -58.25
CA LYS A 25 32.55 -10.14 -59.35
C LYS A 25 34.03 -9.77 -59.48
N GLU A 26 34.68 -9.45 -58.37
CA GLU A 26 36.14 -9.23 -58.26
C GLU A 26 36.94 -10.43 -58.79
N ARG A 27 36.62 -11.65 -58.33
CA ARG A 27 37.30 -12.88 -58.78
C ARG A 27 37.16 -13.11 -60.30
N ARG A 28 35.98 -12.84 -60.86
CA ARG A 28 35.75 -12.92 -62.32
C ARG A 28 36.55 -11.87 -63.08
N LYS A 29 36.69 -10.65 -62.54
CA LYS A 29 37.50 -9.58 -63.13
C LYS A 29 38.99 -9.96 -63.16
N ARG A 30 39.53 -10.44 -62.03
CA ARG A 30 40.92 -10.94 -61.96
C ARG A 30 41.18 -12.09 -62.94
N LYS A 31 40.26 -13.04 -63.06
CA LYS A 31 40.41 -14.17 -64.00
C LYS A 31 40.42 -13.72 -65.47
N ARG A 32 39.62 -12.70 -65.83
CA ARG A 32 39.64 -12.08 -67.17
C ARG A 32 40.93 -11.31 -67.44
N GLN A 33 41.42 -10.57 -66.44
CA GLN A 33 42.69 -9.85 -66.55
C GLN A 33 43.87 -10.81 -66.70
N ALA A 34 43.89 -11.93 -65.96
CA ALA A 34 44.92 -12.96 -66.09
C ALA A 34 44.91 -13.64 -67.47
N LEU A 35 43.73 -13.97 -68.00
CA LEU A 35 43.60 -14.52 -69.36
C LEU A 35 44.06 -13.51 -70.43
N ALA A 36 43.72 -12.22 -70.28
CA ALA A 36 44.19 -11.18 -71.19
C ALA A 36 45.72 -11.01 -71.12
N LYS A 37 46.31 -11.07 -69.92
CA LYS A 37 47.76 -10.99 -69.73
C LYS A 37 48.48 -12.23 -70.31
N ALA A 38 47.86 -13.41 -70.21
CA ALA A 38 48.35 -14.65 -70.83
C ALA A 38 48.26 -14.61 -72.37
N GLN A 39 47.19 -14.07 -72.94
CA GLN A 39 47.07 -13.89 -74.39
C GLN A 39 48.06 -12.87 -74.96
N ILE A 40 48.34 -11.80 -74.20
CA ILE A 40 49.41 -10.83 -74.57
C ILE A 40 50.78 -11.50 -74.54
N ARG A 41 51.00 -12.43 -73.59
CA ARG A 41 52.23 -13.24 -73.50
C ARG A 41 52.33 -14.27 -74.64
N GLU A 42 51.22 -14.82 -75.14
CA GLU A 42 51.19 -15.72 -76.31
C GLU A 42 51.33 -14.98 -77.66
N SER A 43 51.02 -13.68 -77.73
CA SER A 43 51.00 -12.90 -78.98
C SER A 43 52.28 -12.08 -79.24
N GLY A 44 53.32 -12.24 -78.41
CA GLY A 44 54.59 -11.51 -78.53
C GLY A 44 55.69 -12.36 -79.14
N GLU A 45 56.07 -12.05 -80.39
CA GLU A 45 57.27 -12.57 -81.06
C GLU A 45 58.56 -11.91 -80.50
N ASN A 46 59.57 -12.76 -80.31
CA ASN A 46 61.02 -12.53 -80.23
C ASN A 46 61.63 -11.83 -79.00
N GLY A 47 62.31 -12.65 -78.19
CA GLY A 47 63.72 -12.44 -77.89
C GLY A 47 64.08 -12.15 -76.43
N ASP A 48 64.17 -13.20 -75.61
CA ASP A 48 65.36 -13.43 -74.75
C ASP A 48 65.29 -14.86 -74.19
N ASP A 49 66.30 -15.67 -74.53
CA ASP A 49 66.56 -16.97 -73.91
C ASP A 49 67.42 -16.73 -72.68
N SER A 50 66.77 -16.25 -71.61
CA SER A 50 67.32 -16.29 -70.26
C SER A 50 66.49 -17.28 -69.45
N PRO A 51 67.10 -18.26 -68.76
CA PRO A 51 66.36 -19.13 -67.84
C PRO A 51 65.55 -18.24 -66.88
N PRO A 52 64.32 -18.61 -66.49
CA PRO A 52 63.59 -17.84 -65.50
C PRO A 52 64.44 -17.87 -64.23
N GLU A 53 65.10 -16.74 -63.91
CA GLU A 53 65.52 -16.47 -62.55
C GLU A 53 64.25 -16.59 -61.72
N GLN A 54 64.25 -17.56 -60.82
CA GLN A 54 63.17 -17.80 -59.90
C GLN A 54 62.91 -16.47 -59.17
N ASP A 55 61.65 -16.03 -59.13
CA ASP A 55 61.20 -14.87 -58.36
C ASP A 55 61.40 -15.20 -56.85
N ASP A 56 62.65 -15.17 -56.37
CA ASP A 56 63.02 -15.41 -54.97
C ASP A 56 62.31 -14.41 -54.02
N ASP A 57 61.94 -13.22 -54.53
CA ASP A 57 61.17 -12.20 -53.80
C ASP A 57 59.68 -12.57 -53.59
N ASP A 58 59.00 -13.18 -54.59
CA ASP A 58 57.59 -13.60 -54.45
C ASP A 58 57.47 -14.81 -53.49
N ASP A 59 58.41 -15.76 -53.57
CA ASP A 59 58.48 -16.92 -52.67
C ASP A 59 58.80 -16.51 -51.22
N GLU A 60 59.61 -15.46 -51.02
CA GLU A 60 59.91 -14.93 -49.69
C GLU A 60 58.75 -14.12 -49.10
N GLU A 61 58.03 -13.34 -49.92
CA GLU A 61 56.81 -12.63 -49.50
C GLU A 61 55.68 -13.61 -49.14
N GLU A 62 55.52 -14.71 -49.90
CA GLU A 62 54.55 -15.77 -49.59
C GLU A 62 54.88 -16.49 -48.27
N ARG A 63 56.16 -16.79 -48.00
CA ARG A 63 56.60 -17.34 -46.71
C ARG A 63 56.31 -16.40 -45.54
N LYS A 64 56.62 -15.10 -45.67
CA LYS A 64 56.33 -14.10 -44.63
C LYS A 64 54.83 -13.97 -44.36
N ALA A 65 54.01 -13.99 -45.42
CA ALA A 65 52.56 -13.97 -45.29
C ALA A 65 51.99 -15.27 -44.67
N GLU A 66 52.62 -16.43 -44.91
CA GLU A 66 52.25 -17.68 -44.27
C GLU A 66 52.61 -17.71 -42.79
N GLU A 67 53.80 -17.21 -42.42
CA GLU A 67 54.19 -17.04 -41.02
C GLU A 67 53.28 -16.06 -40.28
N GLU A 68 52.89 -14.95 -40.92
CA GLU A 68 51.92 -14.01 -40.35
C GLU A 68 50.55 -14.66 -40.16
N ARG A 69 50.04 -15.43 -41.14
CA ARG A 69 48.80 -16.20 -41.00
C ARG A 69 48.88 -17.19 -39.85
N ARG A 70 50.00 -17.89 -39.70
CA ARG A 70 50.22 -18.85 -38.61
C ARG A 70 50.24 -18.15 -37.25
N ARG A 71 50.86 -16.97 -37.15
CA ARG A 71 50.86 -16.15 -35.93
C ARG A 71 49.45 -15.69 -35.57
N LEU A 72 48.70 -15.17 -36.54
CA LEU A 72 47.32 -14.73 -36.33
C LEU A 72 46.38 -15.89 -35.97
N ASP A 73 46.58 -17.08 -36.54
CA ASP A 73 45.84 -18.29 -36.18
C ASP A 73 46.14 -18.73 -34.74
N GLN A 74 47.41 -18.69 -34.33
CA GLN A 74 47.81 -18.95 -32.94
C GLN A 74 47.20 -17.94 -31.97
N GLU A 75 47.27 -16.64 -32.27
CA GLU A 75 46.62 -15.60 -31.45
C GLU A 75 45.10 -15.79 -31.39
N TRP A 76 44.48 -16.23 -32.49
CA TRP A 76 43.05 -16.52 -32.53
C TRP A 76 42.70 -17.73 -31.65
N LEU A 77 43.47 -18.82 -31.72
CA LEU A 77 43.29 -20.01 -30.87
C LEU A 77 43.47 -19.70 -29.39
N GLU A 78 44.42 -18.83 -29.04
CA GLU A 78 44.62 -18.38 -27.66
C GLU A 78 43.44 -17.55 -27.15
N ARG A 79 42.95 -16.60 -27.96
CA ARG A 79 41.74 -15.81 -27.64
C ARG A 79 40.51 -16.70 -27.50
N GLU A 80 40.35 -17.69 -28.37
CA GLU A 80 39.24 -18.65 -28.31
C GLU A 80 39.30 -19.50 -27.03
N LYS A 81 40.50 -19.97 -26.65
CA LYS A 81 40.71 -20.72 -25.40
C LYS A 81 40.39 -19.88 -24.17
N LEU A 82 40.78 -18.60 -24.16
CA LEU A 82 40.45 -17.66 -23.08
C LEU A 82 38.95 -17.41 -23.01
N ALA A 83 38.29 -17.14 -24.15
CA ALA A 83 36.84 -16.95 -24.22
C ALA A 83 36.07 -18.17 -23.71
N GLN A 84 36.50 -19.40 -24.03
CA GLN A 84 35.89 -20.62 -23.51
C GLN A 84 36.12 -20.81 -22.00
N GLN A 85 37.26 -20.38 -21.46
CA GLN A 85 37.51 -20.39 -20.02
C GLN A 85 36.64 -19.37 -19.29
N GLU A 86 36.52 -18.16 -19.81
CA GLU A 86 35.66 -17.11 -19.28
C GLU A 86 34.20 -17.52 -19.32
N PHE A 87 33.72 -18.08 -20.44
CA PHE A 87 32.35 -18.57 -20.56
C PHE A 87 32.04 -19.66 -19.52
N ARG A 88 32.97 -20.60 -19.29
CA ARG A 88 32.82 -21.62 -18.23
C ARG A 88 32.80 -21.01 -16.83
N LEU A 89 33.64 -20.00 -16.57
CA LEU A 89 33.68 -19.34 -15.26
C LEU A 89 32.40 -18.54 -15.01
N GLN A 90 31.94 -17.81 -16.03
CA GLN A 90 30.68 -17.09 -16.00
C GLN A 90 29.50 -18.04 -15.75
N TRP A 91 29.44 -19.16 -16.48
CA TRP A 91 28.40 -20.17 -16.29
C TRP A 91 28.39 -20.74 -14.87
N LYS A 92 29.57 -21.05 -14.29
CA LYS A 92 29.66 -21.49 -12.89
C LYS A 92 29.18 -20.42 -11.91
N ARG A 93 29.49 -19.14 -12.17
CA ARG A 93 29.04 -18.02 -11.34
C ARG A 93 27.53 -17.82 -11.41
N GLU A 94 26.94 -17.96 -12.60
CA GLU A 94 25.50 -17.88 -12.82
C GLU A 94 24.76 -19.08 -12.21
N ASP A 95 25.27 -20.31 -12.37
CA ASP A 95 24.71 -21.50 -11.70
C ASP A 95 24.76 -21.38 -10.18
N ALA A 96 25.87 -20.90 -9.63
CA ALA A 96 26.00 -20.64 -8.19
C ALA A 96 25.13 -19.47 -7.70
N ALA A 97 24.81 -18.50 -8.56
CA ALA A 97 23.86 -17.44 -8.23
C ALA A 97 22.42 -17.96 -8.22
N ARG A 98 22.05 -18.76 -9.23
CA ARG A 98 20.73 -19.42 -9.31
C ARG A 98 20.48 -20.33 -8.12
N LYS A 99 21.45 -21.17 -7.74
CA LYS A 99 21.31 -22.03 -6.55
C LYS A 99 21.10 -21.24 -5.26
N ARG A 100 21.79 -20.11 -5.08
CA ARG A 100 21.59 -19.24 -3.92
C ARG A 100 20.19 -18.61 -3.89
N GLN A 101 19.67 -18.23 -5.05
CA GLN A 101 18.29 -17.74 -5.16
C GLN A 101 17.27 -18.84 -4.84
N GLU A 102 17.44 -20.05 -5.39
CA GLU A 102 16.58 -21.19 -5.10
C GLU A 102 16.60 -21.58 -3.60
N GLU A 103 17.77 -21.54 -2.95
CA GLU A 103 17.92 -21.77 -1.50
C GLU A 103 17.22 -20.68 -0.67
N GLU A 104 17.34 -19.41 -1.07
CA GLU A 104 16.67 -18.30 -0.40
C GLU A 104 15.15 -18.35 -0.56
N GLU A 105 14.65 -18.61 -1.76
CA GLU A 105 13.23 -18.81 -2.04
C GLU A 105 12.69 -20.02 -1.26
N ALA A 106 13.44 -21.11 -1.18
CA ALA A 106 13.08 -22.28 -0.37
C ALA A 106 13.01 -21.94 1.12
N ARG A 107 13.95 -21.13 1.64
CA ARG A 107 13.93 -20.67 3.04
C ARG A 107 12.72 -19.80 3.32
N ILE A 108 12.43 -18.82 2.47
CA ILE A 108 11.26 -17.94 2.58
C ILE A 108 9.97 -18.76 2.56
N LYS A 109 9.89 -19.74 1.66
CA LYS A 109 8.72 -20.62 1.57
C LYS A 109 8.55 -21.46 2.84
N GLN A 110 9.62 -22.05 3.38
CA GLN A 110 9.56 -22.81 4.62
C GLN A 110 9.14 -21.95 5.82
N GLU A 111 9.65 -20.72 5.92
CA GLU A 111 9.24 -19.77 6.96
C GLU A 111 7.76 -19.39 6.84
N TRP A 112 7.28 -19.13 5.61
CA TRP A 112 5.89 -18.82 5.35
C TRP A 112 4.95 -19.99 5.68
N GLU A 113 5.29 -21.22 5.28
CA GLU A 113 4.53 -22.42 5.62
C GLU A 113 4.50 -22.67 7.15
N ALA A 114 5.63 -22.45 7.84
CA ALA A 114 5.70 -22.58 9.29
C ALA A 114 4.84 -21.51 10.00
N GLN A 115 4.80 -20.28 9.49
CA GLN A 115 3.95 -19.22 10.02
C GLN A 115 2.46 -19.57 9.83
N GLN A 116 2.06 -20.03 8.64
CA GLN A 116 0.68 -20.44 8.38
C GLN A 116 0.23 -21.56 9.32
N ARG A 117 1.09 -22.57 9.57
CA ARG A 117 0.79 -23.62 10.55
C ARG A 117 0.60 -23.08 11.97
N ARG A 118 1.43 -22.12 12.40
CA ARG A 118 1.29 -21.49 13.73
C ARG A 118 -0.02 -20.72 13.86
N GLU A 119 -0.41 -19.98 12.82
CA GLU A 119 -1.67 -19.24 12.78
C GLU A 119 -2.88 -20.17 12.80
N GLU A 120 -2.81 -21.32 12.11
CA GLU A 120 -3.85 -22.35 12.13
C GLU A 120 -3.96 -23.01 13.51
N GLU A 121 -2.83 -23.41 14.11
CA GLU A 121 -2.77 -23.96 15.47
C GLU A 121 -3.33 -22.96 16.52
N GLU A 122 -3.03 -21.67 16.39
CA GLU A 122 -3.56 -20.62 17.28
C GLU A 122 -5.08 -20.43 17.10
N LYS A 123 -5.58 -20.48 15.86
CA LYS A 123 -7.01 -20.42 15.58
C LYS A 123 -7.74 -21.63 16.16
N GLU A 124 -7.18 -22.83 16.03
CA GLU A 124 -7.74 -24.05 16.62
C GLU A 124 -7.74 -23.97 18.16
N GLN A 125 -6.66 -23.49 18.78
CA GLN A 125 -6.60 -23.27 20.23
C GLN A 125 -7.66 -22.27 20.69
N LYS A 126 -7.79 -21.11 20.04
CA LYS A 126 -8.83 -20.12 20.35
C LYS A 126 -10.24 -20.69 20.20
N GLN A 127 -10.48 -21.52 19.18
CA GLN A 127 -11.76 -22.20 19.02
C GLN A 127 -12.02 -23.22 20.12
N GLN A 128 -11.00 -23.98 20.54
CA GLN A 128 -11.10 -24.92 21.65
C GLN A 128 -11.36 -24.19 22.97
N GLU A 129 -10.61 -23.13 23.29
CA GLU A 129 -10.85 -22.30 24.48
C GLU A 129 -12.26 -21.70 24.50
N LYS A 130 -12.77 -21.29 23.34
CA LYS A 130 -14.15 -20.81 23.22
C LYS A 130 -15.16 -21.93 23.53
N ARG A 131 -14.98 -23.13 22.99
CA ARG A 131 -15.82 -24.30 23.30
C ARG A 131 -15.76 -24.65 24.79
N ASP A 132 -14.56 -24.74 25.36
CA ASP A 132 -14.37 -25.05 26.78
C ASP A 132 -15.02 -23.98 27.68
N ARG A 133 -14.96 -22.71 27.28
CA ARG A 133 -15.64 -21.61 27.98
C ARG A 133 -17.16 -21.71 27.88
N GLU A 134 -17.69 -22.02 26.71
CA GLU A 134 -19.13 -22.25 26.48
C GLU A 134 -19.63 -23.44 27.32
N GLU A 135 -18.89 -24.56 27.34
CA GLU A 135 -19.19 -25.73 28.16
C GLU A 135 -19.13 -25.40 29.67
N ALA A 136 -18.14 -24.63 30.11
CA ALA A 136 -18.04 -24.20 31.51
C ALA A 136 -19.22 -23.30 31.93
N VAL A 137 -19.65 -22.40 31.06
CA VAL A 137 -20.85 -21.56 31.29
C VAL A 137 -22.10 -22.42 31.34
N GLN A 138 -22.26 -23.37 30.41
CA GLN A 138 -23.39 -24.29 30.40
C GLN A 138 -23.45 -25.10 31.69
N LYS A 139 -22.31 -25.64 32.14
CA LYS A 139 -22.22 -26.38 33.40
C LYS A 139 -22.59 -25.53 34.62
N MET A 140 -22.20 -24.25 34.64
CA MET A 140 -22.62 -23.32 35.69
C MET A 140 -24.14 -23.06 35.65
N LEU A 141 -24.73 -22.96 34.46
CA LEU A 141 -26.19 -22.81 34.29
C LEU A 141 -26.92 -24.07 34.77
N ASP A 142 -26.49 -25.25 34.37
CA ASP A 142 -27.08 -26.53 34.82
C ASP A 142 -26.94 -26.70 36.34
N GLN A 143 -25.80 -26.27 36.91
CA GLN A 143 -25.60 -26.27 38.36
C GLN A 143 -26.55 -25.27 39.05
N ALA A 144 -26.75 -24.08 38.50
CA ALA A 144 -27.71 -23.11 39.01
C ALA A 144 -29.15 -23.61 38.90
N GLU A 145 -29.51 -24.28 37.80
CA GLU A 145 -30.81 -24.91 37.59
C GLU A 145 -31.08 -26.02 38.61
N SER A 146 -30.10 -26.89 38.87
CA SER A 146 -30.19 -27.93 39.91
C SER A 146 -30.31 -27.36 41.33
N GLN A 147 -29.78 -26.16 41.60
CA GLN A 147 -29.96 -25.46 42.87
C GLN A 147 -31.35 -24.83 43.00
N LEU A 148 -31.96 -24.42 41.87
CA LEU A 148 -33.31 -23.86 41.82
C LEU A 148 -34.41 -24.92 41.97
N GLU A 149 -34.15 -26.19 41.63
CA GLU A 149 -35.07 -27.31 41.89
C GLU A 149 -35.37 -27.52 43.39
N ASN A 150 -34.52 -27.00 44.30
CA ASN A 150 -34.70 -27.13 45.75
C ASN A 150 -35.26 -25.87 46.47
N GLY A 151 -35.77 -24.85 45.77
CA GLY A 151 -36.51 -23.81 46.48
C GLY A 151 -36.83 -22.53 45.72
N GLY A 152 -38.11 -22.38 45.36
CA GLY A 152 -38.80 -21.10 45.14
C GLY A 152 -38.42 -20.30 43.87
N PRO A 153 -39.40 -19.64 43.20
CA PRO A 153 -39.09 -18.84 42.00
C PRO A 153 -38.25 -17.61 42.36
N TRP A 154 -36.96 -17.63 42.00
CA TRP A 154 -36.07 -16.48 42.13
C TRP A 154 -36.44 -15.44 41.05
N ARG A 155 -36.89 -14.25 41.47
CA ARG A 155 -37.13 -13.11 40.56
C ARG A 155 -35.94 -12.17 40.61
N ASN A 156 -35.42 -11.81 39.44
CA ASN A 156 -34.47 -10.70 39.31
C ASN A 156 -35.16 -9.41 39.81
N PRO A 157 -34.56 -8.64 40.74
CA PRO A 157 -35.12 -7.36 41.16
C PRO A 157 -35.34 -6.46 39.95
N GLU A 158 -36.50 -5.82 39.86
CA GLU A 158 -36.78 -4.87 38.78
C GLU A 158 -35.76 -3.73 38.86
N ALA A 159 -35.00 -3.54 37.78
CA ALA A 159 -34.08 -2.43 37.68
C ALA A 159 -34.86 -1.11 37.76
N PRO A 160 -34.35 -0.07 38.43
CA PRO A 160 -35.04 1.22 38.53
C PRO A 160 -35.40 1.76 37.14
N ASP A 161 -36.66 2.12 36.95
CA ASP A 161 -37.29 2.50 35.67
C ASP A 161 -36.85 3.86 35.12
N PHE A 162 -35.69 4.38 35.52
CA PHE A 162 -35.21 5.69 35.10
C PHE A 162 -34.18 5.56 33.96
N GLY A 163 -34.59 5.95 32.74
CA GLY A 163 -33.72 5.96 31.56
C GLY A 163 -33.66 4.66 30.75
N THR A 164 -34.55 3.71 31.03
CA THR A 164 -34.83 2.51 30.21
C THR A 164 -35.92 2.80 29.18
N GLU A 165 -36.13 1.91 28.20
CA GLU A 165 -37.23 2.05 27.22
C GLU A 165 -38.63 1.90 27.84
N GLN A 166 -38.70 1.46 29.10
CA GLN A 166 -39.91 1.31 29.90
C GLN A 166 -40.36 2.63 30.55
N ASP A 167 -39.44 3.59 30.73
CA ASP A 167 -39.76 4.97 31.11
C ASP A 167 -40.53 5.66 29.98
N ARG A 168 -41.86 5.67 30.09
CA ARG A 168 -42.74 6.32 29.11
C ARG A 168 -42.70 7.85 29.22
N ALA A 169 -42.19 8.40 30.32
CA ALA A 169 -42.17 9.85 30.56
C ALA A 169 -40.95 10.52 29.91
N ASN A 170 -39.78 9.90 29.99
CA ASN A 170 -38.53 10.48 29.48
C ASN A 170 -38.11 9.89 28.13
N CYS A 171 -37.44 10.70 27.32
CA CYS A 171 -36.91 10.25 26.04
C CYS A 171 -35.63 9.44 26.24
N PRO A 172 -35.60 8.13 25.91
CA PRO A 172 -34.42 7.31 26.11
C PRO A 172 -33.27 7.75 25.21
N PHE A 173 -33.56 8.23 23.98
CA PHE A 173 -32.54 8.74 23.07
C PHE A 173 -31.84 9.97 23.65
N PHE A 174 -32.62 10.95 24.11
CA PHE A 174 -32.05 12.16 24.71
C PHE A 174 -31.25 11.85 25.99
N LEU A 175 -31.74 10.97 26.86
CA LEU A 175 -31.00 10.58 28.07
C LEU A 175 -29.69 9.86 27.74
N LYS A 176 -29.67 9.04 26.68
CA LYS A 176 -28.48 8.26 26.28
C LYS A 176 -27.45 9.09 25.52
N THR A 177 -27.87 10.01 24.65
CA THR A 177 -26.95 10.71 23.71
C THR A 177 -26.94 12.23 23.88
N GLY A 178 -27.83 12.80 24.69
CA GLY A 178 -28.06 14.24 24.77
C GLY A 178 -28.75 14.84 23.54
N ALA A 179 -29.12 14.03 22.54
CA ALA A 179 -29.72 14.49 21.31
C ALA A 179 -30.86 13.57 20.84
N CYS A 180 -31.91 14.16 20.30
CA CYS A 180 -33.08 13.43 19.82
C CYS A 180 -33.46 13.91 18.41
N ARG A 181 -33.79 12.98 17.52
CA ARG A 181 -34.22 13.28 16.14
C ARG A 181 -35.43 14.21 16.07
N PHE A 182 -36.29 14.18 17.08
CA PHE A 182 -37.49 15.01 17.13
C PHE A 182 -37.26 16.38 17.76
N GLY A 183 -36.10 16.61 18.41
CA GLY A 183 -35.80 17.85 19.13
C GLY A 183 -36.95 18.23 20.08
N ASP A 184 -37.35 19.49 20.07
CA ASP A 184 -38.44 20.00 20.92
C ASP A 184 -39.83 19.46 20.55
N ARG A 185 -39.98 18.82 19.38
CA ARG A 185 -41.22 18.16 18.96
C ARG A 185 -41.33 16.72 19.44
N CYS A 186 -40.42 16.26 20.31
CA CYS A 186 -40.51 14.92 20.87
C CYS A 186 -41.75 14.78 21.76
N SER A 187 -42.43 13.64 21.66
CA SER A 187 -43.56 13.33 22.53
C SER A 187 -43.14 12.97 23.96
N ARG A 188 -41.85 12.68 24.17
CA ARG A 188 -41.27 12.33 25.48
C ARG A 188 -40.45 13.50 26.01
N LYS A 189 -40.28 13.57 27.33
CA LYS A 189 -39.57 14.68 28.00
C LYS A 189 -38.07 14.62 27.75
N HIS A 190 -37.48 15.78 27.42
CA HIS A 190 -36.03 16.01 27.39
C HIS A 190 -35.62 16.74 28.66
N VAL A 191 -34.81 16.10 29.50
CA VAL A 191 -34.36 16.67 30.78
C VAL A 191 -32.95 17.21 30.60
N HIS A 192 -32.84 18.51 30.29
CA HIS A 192 -31.55 19.18 30.22
C HIS A 192 -31.01 19.42 31.64
N PRO A 193 -29.86 18.85 32.01
CA PRO A 193 -29.30 19.05 33.32
C PRO A 193 -28.79 20.50 33.47
N PRO A 194 -29.04 21.18 34.60
CA PRO A 194 -28.55 22.54 34.83
C PRO A 194 -27.02 22.58 35.04
N ALA A 195 -26.42 21.46 35.44
CA ALA A 195 -24.99 21.22 35.55
C ALA A 195 -24.73 19.74 35.22
N SER A 196 -23.61 19.48 34.55
CA SER A 196 -23.16 18.13 34.19
C SER A 196 -21.65 18.15 33.99
N PRO A 197 -20.93 17.05 34.25
CA PRO A 197 -19.51 16.96 33.91
C PRO A 197 -19.28 16.89 32.38
N THR A 198 -20.31 16.66 31.57
CA THR A 198 -20.20 16.53 30.12
C THR A 198 -20.80 17.72 29.39
N LEU A 199 -19.97 18.41 28.61
CA LEU A 199 -20.34 19.48 27.69
C LEU A 199 -20.59 18.89 26.30
N MET A 200 -21.67 19.30 25.64
CA MET A 200 -21.95 18.99 24.24
C MET A 200 -21.95 20.28 23.42
N ILE A 201 -21.33 20.23 22.24
CA ILE A 201 -21.28 21.35 21.30
C ILE A 201 -21.85 20.86 19.98
N ARG A 202 -22.98 21.46 19.59
CA ARG A 202 -23.75 20.98 18.43
C ARG A 202 -23.04 21.31 17.13
N GLY A 203 -22.83 20.29 16.29
CA GLY A 203 -22.30 20.45 14.92
C GLY A 203 -20.97 21.21 14.81
N MET A 204 -20.12 21.13 15.83
CA MET A 204 -18.82 21.80 15.86
C MET A 204 -17.84 21.19 14.86
N PHE A 205 -17.80 19.87 14.76
CA PHE A 205 -17.01 19.19 13.74
C PHE A 205 -17.82 19.08 12.45
N ALA A 206 -17.27 19.53 11.33
CA ALA A 206 -17.90 19.41 10.03
C ALA A 206 -16.86 19.09 8.99
N THR A 207 -17.09 18.01 8.25
CA THR A 207 -16.34 17.66 7.04
C THR A 207 -17.27 17.78 5.84
N PHE A 208 -16.70 18.03 4.67
CA PHE A 208 -17.47 18.15 3.42
C PHE A 208 -18.29 16.88 3.12
N GLY A 209 -17.79 15.70 3.52
CA GLY A 209 -18.50 14.42 3.38
C GLY A 209 -19.70 14.24 4.33
N MET A 210 -19.81 15.00 5.42
CA MET A 210 -20.95 14.89 6.35
C MET A 210 -22.18 15.70 5.90
N ASP A 211 -22.05 16.65 4.97
CA ASP A 211 -23.14 17.54 4.56
C ASP A 211 -24.02 17.03 3.39
N GLN A 212 -23.94 15.74 3.10
CA GLN A 212 -24.46 15.12 1.87
C GLN A 212 -25.98 15.13 1.65
N ARG A 213 -26.79 15.80 2.48
CA ARG A 213 -28.25 15.86 2.23
C ARG A 213 -28.70 17.04 1.36
N SER A 214 -27.78 17.89 0.89
CA SER A 214 -28.13 19.07 0.09
C SER A 214 -27.50 19.10 -1.31
N ARG A 215 -26.86 18.03 -1.79
CA ARG A 215 -26.39 17.99 -3.18
C ARG A 215 -27.37 17.19 -4.04
N ASP A 216 -27.89 17.87 -5.05
CA ASP A 216 -28.84 17.35 -6.02
C ASP A 216 -28.34 16.04 -6.64
N ASP A 217 -29.26 15.14 -7.00
CA ASP A 217 -29.04 13.79 -7.55
C ASP A 217 -28.22 13.73 -8.88
N TYR A 218 -27.55 14.82 -9.27
CA TYR A 218 -26.76 14.97 -10.49
C TYR A 218 -25.24 14.92 -10.29
N ASP A 219 -24.75 14.75 -9.06
CA ASP A 219 -23.31 14.72 -8.74
C ASP A 219 -22.92 13.34 -8.17
N THR A 220 -22.99 12.32 -9.02
CA THR A 220 -22.62 10.92 -8.70
C THR A 220 -21.13 10.77 -8.38
N ASP A 221 -20.33 11.77 -8.75
CA ASP A 221 -18.86 11.72 -8.68
C ASP A 221 -18.32 12.30 -7.36
N ALA A 222 -19.07 13.19 -6.68
CA ALA A 222 -18.65 13.80 -5.42
C ALA A 222 -18.48 12.83 -4.23
N CYS A 223 -19.06 11.63 -4.29
CA CYS A 223 -18.82 10.60 -3.29
C CYS A 223 -17.53 9.80 -3.51
N LEU A 224 -16.91 9.93 -4.71
CA LEU A 224 -15.67 9.24 -5.08
C LEU A 224 -14.41 10.10 -4.89
N GLU A 225 -14.56 11.39 -4.57
CA GLU A 225 -13.45 12.35 -4.50
C GLU A 225 -12.67 12.32 -3.17
N HIS A 226 -13.15 11.62 -2.15
CA HIS A 226 -12.54 11.65 -0.82
C HIS A 226 -12.30 10.25 -0.26
N SER A 227 -11.03 9.94 -0.03
CA SER A 227 -10.65 8.71 0.68
C SER A 227 -11.01 8.82 2.17
N GLU A 228 -11.25 7.68 2.82
CA GLU A 228 -11.44 7.61 4.28
C GLU A 228 -10.23 8.21 5.03
N GLU A 229 -9.04 8.13 4.43
CA GLU A 229 -7.79 8.69 4.94
C GLU A 229 -7.84 10.22 5.08
N GLU A 230 -8.46 10.93 4.12
CA GLU A 230 -8.61 12.39 4.19
C GLU A 230 -9.56 12.82 5.30
N VAL A 231 -10.66 12.10 5.50
CA VAL A 231 -11.61 12.37 6.60
C VAL A 231 -10.94 12.14 7.94
N GLN A 232 -10.13 11.09 8.05
CA GLN A 232 -9.34 10.83 9.25
C GLN A 232 -8.34 11.96 9.50
N GLN A 233 -7.60 12.42 8.47
CA GLN A 233 -6.65 13.52 8.63
C GLN A 233 -7.34 14.81 9.08
N GLN A 234 -8.48 15.17 8.47
CA GLN A 234 -9.28 16.33 8.90
C GLN A 234 -9.72 16.23 10.36
N PHE A 235 -10.05 15.01 10.82
CA PHE A 235 -10.37 14.76 12.22
C PHE A 235 -9.15 14.92 13.14
N VAL A 236 -7.97 14.45 12.73
CA VAL A 236 -6.74 14.63 13.50
C VAL A 236 -6.42 16.13 13.63
N ASP A 237 -6.45 16.87 12.53
CA ASP A 237 -6.19 18.32 12.53
C ASP A 237 -7.17 19.06 13.45
N PHE A 238 -8.46 18.71 13.37
CA PHE A 238 -9.49 19.24 14.27
C PHE A 238 -9.21 18.88 15.74
N TYR A 239 -8.85 17.63 16.02
CA TYR A 239 -8.59 17.15 17.38
C TYR A 239 -7.39 17.86 18.00
N GLU A 240 -6.32 18.06 17.23
CA GLU A 240 -5.10 18.75 17.67
C GLU A 240 -5.32 20.24 17.90
N ASP A 241 -6.20 20.88 17.13
CA ASP A 241 -6.57 22.29 17.30
C ASP A 241 -7.49 22.50 18.52
N VAL A 242 -8.47 21.63 18.70
CA VAL A 242 -9.58 21.86 19.64
C VAL A 242 -9.32 21.29 21.04
N LEU A 243 -8.65 20.15 21.16
CA LEU A 243 -8.41 19.54 22.47
C LEU A 243 -7.57 20.42 23.41
N PRO A 244 -6.48 21.07 22.97
CA PRO A 244 -5.70 21.95 23.83
C PRO A 244 -6.51 23.11 24.40
N GLU A 245 -7.42 23.69 23.59
CA GLU A 245 -8.32 24.76 24.03
C GLU A 245 -9.19 24.29 25.20
N PHE A 246 -9.83 23.12 25.10
CA PHE A 246 -10.63 22.59 26.22
C PHE A 246 -9.81 22.24 27.45
N ARG A 247 -8.54 21.87 27.28
CA ARG A 247 -7.62 21.64 28.42
C ARG A 247 -7.31 22.91 29.20
N THR A 248 -7.48 24.10 28.61
CA THR A 248 -7.32 25.38 29.33
C THR A 248 -8.44 25.62 30.35
N ALA A 249 -9.64 25.12 30.09
CA ALA A 249 -10.79 25.24 30.98
C ALA A 249 -10.83 24.16 32.07
N GLY A 250 -10.16 23.02 31.87
CA GLY A 250 -10.13 21.96 32.88
C GLY A 250 -9.52 20.66 32.39
N LYS A 251 -9.55 19.64 33.26
CA LYS A 251 -9.02 18.32 32.95
C LYS A 251 -10.05 17.53 32.14
N VAL A 252 -9.76 17.33 30.86
CA VAL A 252 -10.60 16.53 29.94
C VAL A 252 -10.37 15.04 30.20
N VAL A 253 -11.42 14.34 30.61
CA VAL A 253 -11.46 12.88 30.83
C VAL A 253 -11.77 12.15 29.53
N GLN A 254 -12.79 12.62 28.79
CA GLN A 254 -13.15 12.07 27.50
C GLN A 254 -13.42 13.18 26.49
N PHE A 255 -12.98 12.94 25.26
CA PHE A 255 -13.28 13.77 24.11
C PHE A 255 -13.78 12.86 22.99
N LYS A 256 -15.03 13.06 22.57
CA LYS A 256 -15.67 12.23 21.55
C LYS A 256 -16.40 13.10 20.54
N VAL A 257 -16.38 12.69 19.28
CA VAL A 257 -17.04 13.40 18.19
C VAL A 257 -17.92 12.44 17.43
N SER A 258 -19.16 12.86 17.19
CA SER A 258 -20.15 12.06 16.47
C SER A 258 -19.97 12.21 14.96
N CYS A 259 -19.67 11.10 14.29
CA CYS A 259 -19.56 10.98 12.83
C CYS A 259 -20.90 10.54 12.19
N ASN A 260 -22.04 10.86 12.80
CA ASN A 260 -23.37 10.48 12.28
C ASN A 260 -23.79 11.37 11.10
N PHE A 261 -24.62 10.83 10.20
CA PHE A 261 -25.21 11.61 9.10
C PHE A 261 -26.45 12.39 9.54
N GLU A 262 -27.16 11.92 10.57
CA GLU A 262 -28.40 12.55 10.99
C GLU A 262 -28.18 13.93 11.63
N PRO A 263 -28.97 14.96 11.26
CA PRO A 263 -28.75 16.34 11.69
C PRO A 263 -28.71 16.58 13.21
N HIS A 264 -29.31 15.69 14.01
CA HIS A 264 -29.37 15.84 15.46
C HIS A 264 -28.10 15.33 16.17
N LEU A 265 -27.31 14.47 15.53
CA LEU A 265 -26.06 13.91 16.06
C LEU A 265 -24.82 14.36 15.28
N ARG A 266 -25.01 14.75 14.02
CA ARG A 266 -23.92 15.07 13.10
C ARG A 266 -22.98 16.12 13.65
N GLY A 267 -21.70 15.76 13.77
CA GLY A 267 -20.65 16.70 14.14
C GLY A 267 -20.73 17.17 15.59
N ASN A 268 -21.58 16.55 16.42
CA ASN A 268 -21.66 16.88 17.83
C ASN A 268 -20.36 16.48 18.51
N VAL A 269 -19.78 17.42 19.24
CA VAL A 269 -18.56 17.20 20.03
C VAL A 269 -18.97 17.10 21.49
N TYR A 270 -18.51 16.07 22.16
CA TYR A 270 -18.74 15.86 23.57
C TYR A 270 -17.42 15.86 24.33
N VAL A 271 -17.36 16.70 25.36
CA VAL A 271 -16.19 16.89 26.21
C VAL A 271 -16.60 16.62 27.64
N GLN A 272 -16.10 15.54 28.22
CA GLN A 272 -16.30 15.21 29.62
C GLN A 272 -15.11 15.71 30.44
N PHE A 273 -15.39 16.53 31.44
CA PHE A 273 -14.44 17.04 32.42
C PHE A 273 -14.44 16.19 33.69
N ASP A 274 -13.41 16.37 34.52
CA ASP A 274 -13.27 15.69 35.81
C ASP A 274 -14.29 16.17 36.84
N THR A 275 -14.72 17.44 36.75
CA THR A 275 -15.67 18.08 37.67
C THR A 275 -16.72 18.90 36.92
N GLU A 276 -17.89 19.09 37.53
CA GLU A 276 -18.97 19.90 36.97
C GLU A 276 -18.60 21.40 36.91
N GLU A 277 -17.75 21.86 37.82
CA GLU A 277 -17.20 23.22 37.86
C GLU A 277 -16.40 23.54 36.59
N GLN A 278 -15.49 22.65 36.22
CA GLN A 278 -14.67 22.80 35.01
C GLN A 278 -15.53 22.81 33.75
N CYS A 279 -16.56 21.95 33.70
CA CYS A 279 -17.51 21.96 32.60
C CYS A 279 -18.28 23.28 32.50
N ARG A 280 -18.66 23.88 33.63
CA ARG A 280 -19.32 25.18 33.69
C ARG A 280 -18.40 26.32 33.24
N GLU A 281 -17.13 26.30 33.65
CA GLU A 281 -16.12 27.25 33.17
C GLU A 281 -15.92 27.12 31.65
N ALA A 282 -15.83 25.90 31.14
CA ALA A 282 -15.78 25.64 29.70
C ALA A 282 -17.03 26.16 28.98
N PHE A 283 -18.23 25.94 29.53
CA PHE A 283 -19.46 26.50 28.98
C PHE A 283 -19.41 28.03 28.89
N MET A 284 -18.98 28.71 29.94
CA MET A 284 -18.86 30.18 29.95
C MET A 284 -17.80 30.68 28.97
N MET A 285 -16.71 29.93 28.79
CA MET A 285 -15.61 30.31 27.91
C MET A 285 -15.96 30.09 26.43
N PHE A 286 -16.59 28.97 26.08
CA PHE A 286 -16.77 28.56 24.68
C PHE A 286 -18.14 28.88 24.10
N ASN A 287 -19.18 29.02 24.93
CA ASN A 287 -20.52 29.29 24.43
C ASN A 287 -20.58 30.66 23.74
N GLY A 288 -21.01 30.67 22.47
CA GLY A 288 -21.09 31.88 21.67
C GLY A 288 -19.77 32.32 20.99
N ARG A 289 -18.65 31.62 21.22
CA ARG A 289 -17.40 31.83 20.44
C ARG A 289 -17.58 31.31 19.01
N TRP A 290 -16.66 31.69 18.13
CA TRP A 290 -16.68 31.28 16.73
C TRP A 290 -15.55 30.29 16.44
N TYR A 291 -15.87 29.25 15.67
CA TYR A 291 -14.94 28.24 15.18
C TYR A 291 -15.30 27.88 13.74
N ALA A 292 -14.32 27.87 12.83
CA ALA A 292 -14.51 27.52 11.41
C ALA A 292 -15.74 28.20 10.75
N GLY A 293 -15.98 29.48 11.05
CA GLY A 293 -17.11 30.24 10.50
C GLY A 293 -18.49 29.93 11.09
N LYS A 294 -18.56 29.13 12.17
CA LYS A 294 -19.80 28.83 12.91
C LYS A 294 -19.71 29.31 14.36
N GLN A 295 -20.82 29.78 14.89
CA GLN A 295 -20.94 30.10 16.31
C GLN A 295 -21.17 28.81 17.11
N LEU A 296 -20.35 28.60 18.14
CA LEU A 296 -20.42 27.44 19.02
C LEU A 296 -21.66 27.53 19.92
N GLN A 297 -22.51 26.52 19.85
CA GLN A 297 -23.68 26.33 20.72
C GLN A 297 -23.36 25.24 21.72
N CYS A 298 -23.01 25.64 22.94
CA CYS A 298 -22.69 24.72 24.02
C CYS A 298 -23.96 24.39 24.82
N GLU A 299 -24.10 23.14 25.24
CA GLU A 299 -25.19 22.65 26.10
C GLU A 299 -24.65 21.63 27.08
N PHE A 300 -25.19 21.58 28.30
CA PHE A 300 -24.87 20.51 29.24
C PHE A 300 -25.56 19.22 28.80
N SER A 301 -24.78 18.15 28.70
CA SER A 301 -25.24 16.84 28.24
C SER A 301 -25.56 15.92 29.43
N PRO A 302 -26.66 15.14 29.41
CA PRO A 302 -26.95 14.13 30.42
C PRO A 302 -26.03 12.90 30.33
N VAL A 303 -25.18 12.82 29.28
CA VAL A 303 -24.33 11.66 29.02
C VAL A 303 -23.23 11.55 30.07
N THR A 304 -23.36 10.54 30.93
CA THR A 304 -22.34 10.16 31.92
C THR A 304 -21.74 8.79 31.63
N ARG A 305 -22.49 7.91 30.96
CA ARG A 305 -22.12 6.52 30.66
C ARG A 305 -21.99 6.34 29.15
N TRP A 306 -20.76 6.21 28.68
CA TRP A 306 -20.46 6.13 27.24
C TRP A 306 -20.84 4.82 26.59
N LYS A 307 -20.77 3.69 27.32
CA LYS A 307 -21.15 2.37 26.81
C LYS A 307 -22.57 2.34 26.24
N THR A 308 -23.49 3.06 26.85
CA THR A 308 -24.89 3.14 26.39
C THR A 308 -25.13 4.19 25.31
N ALA A 309 -24.15 5.07 25.06
CA ALA A 309 -24.24 6.19 24.13
C ALA A 309 -23.58 5.88 22.78
N ILE A 310 -22.65 4.92 22.73
CA ILE A 310 -21.90 4.51 21.55
C ILE A 310 -22.65 3.37 20.84
N CYS A 311 -22.65 3.39 19.51
CA CYS A 311 -23.28 2.34 18.71
C CYS A 311 -22.43 1.06 18.75
N GLY A 312 -23.03 -0.06 19.14
CA GLY A 312 -22.43 -1.40 19.01
C GLY A 312 -21.43 -1.81 20.09
N GLU A 313 -21.29 -1.04 21.18
CA GLU A 313 -20.54 -1.42 22.39
C GLU A 313 -21.41 -2.03 23.50
#